data_AF-A0A846ZUC3-F1
#
_entry.id   AF-A0A846ZUC3-F1
#
_cell.length_a   1.000
_cell.length_b   1.000
_cell.length_c   1.000
_cell.angle_alpha   90.00
_cell.angle_beta   90.00
_cell.angle_gamma   90.00
#
_symmetry.space_group_name_H-M   'P 1'
#
loop_
_entity.id
_entity.type
_entity.pdbx_description
1 polymer ?
#
loop_
_entity_poly.entity_id
_entity_poly.type
_entity_poly.pdbx_seq_one_letter_code
_entity_poly.pdbx_strand_id
1 'polypeptide(L)' 'MRRISLIFALLFILAPAAGVKADVQVSSPERAQAAPDFTLPDQDGKMWKLSDTLKEYRSVVLAFYPKDDTGV' A
#
# COMPACT_ATOMS: atom_id res chain seq x y z
N MET A 1 46.46 0.79 16.31
CA MET A 1 45.90 1.50 15.14
C MET A 1 45.39 0.56 14.04
N ARG A 2 46.20 -0.40 13.54
CA ARG A 2 45.76 -1.37 12.50
C ARG A 2 44.58 -2.26 12.92
N ARG A 3 44.54 -2.70 14.19
CA ARG A 3 43.45 -3.53 14.75
C ARG A 3 42.14 -2.77 14.98
N ILE A 4 42.22 -1.49 15.37
CA ILE A 4 41.05 -0.61 15.55
C ILE A 4 40.44 -0.28 14.18
N SER A 5 41.28 -0.04 13.18
CA SER A 5 40.85 0.20 11.79
C SER A 5 40.13 -1.02 11.17
N LEU A 6 40.54 -2.24 11.53
CA LEU A 6 39.89 -3.47 11.09
C LEU A 6 38.52 -3.68 11.78
N ILE A 7 38.37 -3.27 13.03
CA ILE A 7 37.09 -3.36 13.77
C ILE A 7 36.06 -2.40 13.17
N PHE A 8 36.47 -1.16 12.84
CA PHE A 8 35.58 -0.20 12.16
C PHE A 8 35.19 -0.65 10.75
N ALA A 9 36.12 -1.26 9.99
CA ALA A 9 35.82 -1.84 8.69
C ALA A 9 34.84 -3.02 8.80
N LEU A 10 34.95 -3.85 9.84
CA LEU A 10 34.04 -4.98 10.06
C LEU A 10 32.64 -4.53 10.51
N LEU A 11 32.53 -3.47 11.31
CA LEU A 11 31.25 -2.87 11.72
C LEU A 11 30.50 -2.20 10.57
N PHE A 12 31.21 -1.64 9.59
CA PHE A 12 30.60 -1.04 8.39
C PHE A 12 30.04 -2.09 7.41
N ILE A 13 30.61 -3.31 7.40
CA ILE A 13 30.13 -4.44 6.60
C ILE A 13 28.88 -5.09 7.24
N LEU A 14 28.63 -4.84 8.52
CA LEU A 14 27.50 -5.38 9.29
C LEU A 14 26.38 -4.35 9.54
N ALA A 15 26.28 -3.29 8.72
CA ALA A 15 25.09 -2.44 8.70
C ALA A 15 24.00 -3.18 7.92
N PRO A 16 22.90 -3.60 8.58
CA PRO A 16 21.95 -4.52 7.97
C PRO A 16 21.23 -3.82 6.82
N ALA A 17 21.22 -4.46 5.65
CA ALA A 17 20.33 -4.16 4.55
C ALA A 17 18.88 -4.57 4.87
N ALA A 18 18.38 -4.17 6.04
CA ALA A 18 16.99 -4.33 6.42
C ALA A 18 16.17 -3.22 5.75
N GLY A 19 16.15 -3.23 4.41
CA GLY A 19 15.06 -2.59 3.69
C GLY A 19 13.80 -3.34 4.07
N VAL A 20 12.91 -2.71 4.84
CA VAL A 20 11.55 -3.18 5.04
C VAL A 20 10.90 -3.26 3.66
N LYS A 21 10.96 -4.44 3.05
CA LYS A 21 10.05 -4.81 1.98
C LYS A 21 8.70 -4.90 2.68
N ALA A 22 7.85 -3.89 2.52
CA ALA A 22 6.43 -4.10 2.75
C ALA A 22 6.05 -5.24 1.81
N ASP A 23 5.83 -6.42 2.35
CA ASP A 23 5.39 -7.59 1.61
C ASP A 23 3.94 -7.29 1.19
N VAL A 24 3.80 -6.53 0.11
CA VAL A 24 2.52 -6.44 -0.59
C VAL A 24 2.40 -7.79 -1.27
N GLN A 25 1.73 -8.72 -0.61
CA GLN A 25 1.29 -9.96 -1.23
C GLN A 25 0.34 -9.60 -2.38
N VAL A 26 0.92 -9.31 -3.55
CA VAL A 26 0.18 -9.24 -4.80
C VAL A 26 -0.10 -10.68 -5.17
N SER A 27 -1.17 -11.25 -4.61
CA SER A 27 -1.73 -12.48 -5.14
C SER A 27 -2.09 -12.23 -6.61
N SER A 28 -1.59 -13.10 -7.49
CA SER A 28 -1.98 -13.09 -8.90
C SER A 28 -3.50 -13.13 -8.97
N PRO A 29 -4.17 -12.26 -9.74
CA PRO A 29 -5.63 -12.32 -9.85
C PRO A 29 -6.01 -13.64 -10.52
N GLU A 30 -6.43 -14.62 -9.72
CA GLU A 30 -6.98 -15.89 -10.19
C GLU A 30 -8.33 -15.62 -10.88
N ARG A 31 -8.32 -15.50 -12.21
CA ARG A 31 -9.49 -15.14 -13.04
C ARG A 31 -10.07 -13.76 -12.69
N ALA A 32 -10.82 -13.17 -13.63
CA ALA A 32 -11.53 -11.93 -13.42
C ALA A 32 -12.67 -12.15 -12.40
N GLN A 33 -12.34 -12.09 -11.11
CA GLN A 33 -13.32 -12.12 -10.04
C GLN A 33 -13.89 -10.70 -9.85
N ALA A 34 -15.18 -10.61 -9.55
CA ALA A 34 -15.79 -9.32 -9.21
C ALA A 34 -15.01 -8.66 -8.07
N ALA A 35 -14.84 -7.34 -8.13
CA ALA A 35 -14.19 -6.59 -7.06
C ALA A 35 -14.93 -6.86 -5.73
N PRO A 36 -14.21 -7.06 -4.61
CA PRO A 36 -14.84 -7.22 -3.31
C PRO A 36 -15.73 -6.02 -2.98
N ASP A 37 -16.90 -6.28 -2.43
CA ASP A 37 -17.80 -5.23 -1.95
C ASP A 37 -17.20 -4.56 -0.71
N PHE A 38 -17.40 -3.24 -0.58
CA PHE A 38 -16.91 -2.47 0.55
C PHE A 38 -17.85 -1.30 0.85
N THR A 39 -17.77 -0.80 2.09
CA THR A 39 -18.48 0.39 2.53
C THR A 39 -17.50 1.30 3.26
N LEU A 40 -17.36 2.53 2.78
CA LEU A 40 -16.45 3.54 3.33
C LEU A 40 -17.17 4.89 3.38
N PRO A 41 -16.82 5.79 4.30
CA PRO A 41 -17.30 7.17 4.25
C PRO A 41 -16.73 7.89 3.01
N ASP A 42 -17.55 8.73 2.39
CA ASP A 42 -17.10 9.70 1.38
C ASP A 42 -16.48 10.95 2.04
N GLN A 43 -16.14 11.95 1.22
CA GLN A 43 -15.54 13.21 1.68
C GLN A 43 -16.40 14.01 2.68
N ASP A 44 -17.70 13.76 2.74
CA ASP A 44 -18.63 14.41 3.66
C ASP A 44 -18.98 13.51 4.87
N GLY A 45 -18.34 12.34 4.98
CA GLY A 45 -18.59 11.34 6.02
C GLY A 45 -19.82 10.47 5.76
N LYS A 46 -20.47 10.57 4.60
CA LYS A 46 -21.63 9.75 4.24
C LYS A 46 -21.17 8.37 3.82
N MET A 47 -21.83 7.32 4.33
CA MET A 47 -21.51 5.95 3.95
C MET A 47 -21.80 5.70 2.46
N TRP A 48 -20.79 5.28 1.73
CA TRP A 48 -20.84 4.89 0.32
C TRP A 48 -20.53 3.40 0.17
N LYS A 49 -21.28 2.69 -0.68
CA LYS A 49 -21.14 1.25 -0.91
C LYS A 49 -20.96 0.93 -2.39
N LEU A 50 -19.99 0.06 -2.70
CA LEU A 50 -19.69 -0.34 -4.08
C LEU A 50 -20.91 -1.00 -4.74
N SER A 51 -21.54 -1.98 -4.09
CA SER A 51 -22.69 -2.69 -4.66
C SER A 51 -23.89 -1.80 -4.96
N ASP A 52 -24.08 -0.73 -4.17
CA ASP A 52 -25.21 0.18 -4.35
C ASP A 52 -24.96 1.12 -5.53
N THR A 53 -23.74 1.63 -5.66
CA THR A 53 -23.34 2.49 -6.78
C THR A 53 -23.43 1.76 -8.11
N LEU A 54 -23.04 0.49 -8.16
CA LEU A 54 -23.12 -0.32 -9.39
C LEU A 54 -24.55 -0.66 -9.83
N LYS A 55 -25.58 -0.33 -9.03
CA LYS A 55 -26.99 -0.40 -9.48
C LYS A 55 -27.35 0.78 -10.39
N GLU A 56 -26.71 1.92 -10.18
CA GLU A 56 -26.98 3.17 -10.92
C GLU A 56 -25.96 3.40 -12.05
N TYR A 57 -24.72 2.94 -11.86
CA TYR A 57 -23.60 3.18 -12.78
C TYR A 57 -23.07 1.88 -13.38
N ARG A 58 -22.62 1.94 -14.64
CA ARG A 58 -22.05 0.79 -15.35
C ARG A 58 -20.67 0.35 -14.82
N SER A 59 -19.89 1.29 -14.28
CA SER A 59 -18.51 1.05 -13.82
C SER A 59 -18.04 2.15 -12.88
N VAL A 60 -17.05 1.82 -12.05
CA VAL A 60 -16.34 2.77 -11.18
C VAL A 60 -14.83 2.64 -11.38
N VAL A 61 -14.10 3.73 -11.15
CA VAL A 61 -12.63 3.74 -11.13
C VAL A 61 -12.21 3.90 -9.67
N LEU A 62 -11.43 2.95 -9.14
CA LEU A 62 -10.90 3.00 -7.78
C LEU A 62 -9.46 3.51 -7.81
N ALA A 63 -9.22 4.65 -7.18
CA ALA A 63 -7.88 5.21 -6.99
C ALA A 63 -7.39 4.84 -5.58
N PHE A 64 -6.26 4.13 -5.49
CA PHE A 64 -5.58 3.84 -4.23
C PHE A 64 -4.35 4.75 -4.12
N TYR A 65 -4.31 5.61 -3.11
CA TYR A 65 -3.17 6.48 -2.83
C TYR A 65 -2.82 6.44 -1.33
N PRO A 66 -1.53 6.51 -0.94
CA PRO A 66 -1.12 6.40 0.47
C PRO A 66 -1.60 7.55 1.37
N LYS A 67 -1.80 8.74 0.78
CA LYS A 67 -2.27 9.94 1.47
C LYS A 67 -3.19 10.72 0.55
N ASP A 68 -4.36 11.07 1.07
CA ASP A 68 -5.25 12.03 0.43
C ASP A 68 -4.69 13.44 0.65
N ASP A 69 -3.81 13.89 -0.23
CA ASP A 69 -3.37 15.29 -0.23
C ASP A 69 -4.20 16.06 -1.26
N THR A 70 -5.47 16.25 -0.95
CA THR A 70 -6.41 17.11 -1.71
C THR A 70 -6.30 18.58 -1.29
N GLY A 71 -5.16 18.98 -0.72
CA GLY A 71 -4.92 20.31 -0.15
C GLY A 71 -5.27 21.46 -1.11
N VAL A 72 -6.19 22.32 -0.64
CA VAL A 72 -6.32 23.73 -1.05
C VAL A 72 -5.24 24.58 -0.40
#